data_AF-A0A1F2XWW3-F1
#
_entry.id   AF-A0A1F2XWW3-F1
#
_cell.length_a   1.000
_cell.length_b   1.000
_cell.length_c   1.000
_cell.angle_alpha   90.00
_cell.angle_beta   90.00
_cell.angle_gamma   90.00
#
_symmetry.space_group_name_H-M   'P 1'
#
loop_
_entity.id
_entity.type
_entity.pdbx_description
1 polymer ?
#
loop_
_entity_poly.entity_id
_entity_poly.type
_entity_poly.pdbx_seq_one_letter_code
_entity_poly.pdbx_strand_id
1 'polypeptide(L)'
;MKRMVEECGYTYNPPPEVVPSSLKALAVTELARDHGLHEAVHTRLMDAYWSEAANIGDEDVLLALAAEAGLDRAEAEAVLADGRYRARILESTREANTVGINAIPAFVLDDRLLLVGAYPHEIFERAFAQLAETEEQ
;
A
#
# COMPACT_ATOMS: atom_id res chain seq x y z
N MET A 1 6.12 5.31 17.18
CA MET A 1 5.04 4.77 16.33
C MET A 1 3.69 4.85 17.03
N LYS A 2 3.43 4.08 18.09
CA LYS A 2 2.16 4.12 18.86
C LYS A 2 1.59 5.54 19.10
N ARG A 3 2.38 6.41 19.74
CA ARG A 3 1.98 7.80 20.03
C ARG A 3 1.55 8.60 18.80
N MET A 4 2.30 8.49 17.70
CA MET A 4 2.01 9.18 16.44
C MET A 4 0.72 8.68 15.80
N VAL A 5 0.50 7.35 15.81
CA VAL A 5 -0.71 6.72 15.26
C VAL A 5 -1.94 7.12 16.07
N GLU A 6 -1.83 7.14 17.41
CA GLU A 6 -2.89 7.61 18.31
C GLU A 6 -3.18 9.11 18.15
N GLU A 7 -2.15 9.95 17.97
CA GLU A 7 -2.29 11.39 17.69
C GLU A 7 -3.02 11.66 16.36
N CYS A 8 -2.89 10.77 15.38
CA CYS A 8 -3.64 10.81 14.13
C CYS A 8 -5.05 10.17 14.21
N GLY A 9 -5.48 9.71 15.39
CA GLY A 9 -6.82 9.13 15.59
C GLY A 9 -6.94 7.65 15.23
N TYR A 10 -5.83 6.96 15.01
CA TYR A 10 -5.80 5.53 14.68
C TYR A 10 -5.46 4.67 15.91
N THR A 11 -6.03 3.48 15.97
CA THR A 11 -5.67 2.49 17.00
C THR A 11 -4.42 1.74 16.54
N TYR A 12 -3.32 1.89 17.27
CA TYR A 12 -2.09 1.14 17.02
C TYR A 12 -2.12 -0.19 17.77
N ASN A 13 -2.27 -1.29 17.03
CA ASN A 13 -2.01 -2.62 17.56
C ASN A 13 -0.55 -2.98 17.23
N PRO A 14 0.25 -3.51 18.19
CA PRO A 14 1.61 -3.91 17.87
C PRO A 14 1.60 -4.98 16.77
N PRO A 15 2.58 -4.95 15.86
CA PRO A 15 2.66 -5.94 14.78
C PRO A 15 2.70 -7.35 15.36
N PRO A 16 2.12 -8.35 14.65
CA PRO A 16 2.15 -9.74 15.09
C PRO A 16 3.58 -10.21 15.35
N GLU A 17 3.74 -11.19 16.24
CA GLU A 17 5.05 -11.76 16.60
C GLU A 17 5.83 -12.27 15.38
N VAL A 18 5.10 -12.64 14.32
CA VAL A 18 5.63 -12.94 12.99
C VAL A 18 5.07 -11.94 11.99
N VAL A 19 5.95 -11.16 11.35
CA VAL A 19 5.58 -10.26 10.25
C VAL A 19 5.28 -11.11 9.01
N PRO A 20 4.03 -11.13 8.51
CA PRO A 20 3.67 -11.89 7.33
C PRO A 20 4.30 -11.31 6.08
N SER A 21 4.56 -12.16 5.08
CA SER A 21 4.90 -11.67 3.75
C SER A 21 3.68 -11.00 3.11
N SER A 22 3.84 -9.75 2.65
CA SER A 22 2.79 -9.00 1.97
C SER A 22 2.62 -9.38 0.49
N LEU A 23 3.40 -10.32 -0.05
CA LEU A 23 3.37 -10.64 -1.49
C LEU A 23 1.99 -11.11 -1.97
N LYS A 24 1.31 -11.95 -1.16
CA LYS A 24 -0.06 -12.42 -1.47
C LYS A 24 -1.05 -11.28 -1.41
N ALA A 25 -0.96 -10.43 -0.38
CA ALA A 25 -1.78 -9.23 -0.24
C ALA A 25 -1.60 -8.27 -1.42
N LEU A 26 -0.37 -8.09 -1.91
CA LEU A 26 -0.07 -7.32 -3.12
C LEU A 26 -0.71 -7.93 -4.37
N ALA A 27 -0.67 -9.26 -4.53
CA ALA A 27 -1.31 -9.92 -5.68
C ALA A 27 -2.83 -9.72 -5.70
N VAL A 28 -3.48 -9.84 -4.54
CA VAL A 28 -4.92 -9.54 -4.39
C VAL A 28 -5.22 -8.05 -4.63
N THR A 29 -4.31 -7.17 -4.23
CA THR A 29 -4.43 -5.73 -4.46
C THR A 29 -4.28 -5.35 -5.95
N GLU A 30 -3.46 -6.08 -6.70
CA GLU A 30 -3.35 -5.93 -8.16
C GLU A 30 -4.60 -6.45 -8.88
N LEU A 31 -5.17 -7.57 -8.43
CA LEU A 31 -6.50 -8.00 -8.90
C LEU A 31 -7.54 -6.90 -8.64
N ALA A 32 -7.60 -6.38 -7.41
CA ALA A 32 -8.52 -5.31 -7.06
C ALA A 32 -8.34 -4.07 -7.95
N ARG A 33 -7.11 -3.74 -8.34
CA ARG A 33 -6.81 -2.64 -9.27
C ARG A 33 -7.43 -2.86 -10.64
N ASP A 34 -7.35 -4.06 -11.18
CA ASP A 34 -7.95 -4.39 -12.49
C ASP A 34 -9.49 -4.29 -12.47
N HIS A 35 -10.11 -4.45 -11.29
CA HIS A 35 -11.55 -4.34 -11.09
C HIS A 35 -12.01 -2.97 -10.57
N GLY A 36 -11.11 -1.99 -10.43
CA GLY A 36 -11.45 -0.66 -9.88
C GLY A 36 -11.76 -0.65 -8.37
N LEU A 37 -11.38 -1.70 -7.65
CA LEU A 37 -11.59 -1.90 -6.21
C LEU A 37 -10.31 -1.72 -5.38
N HIS A 38 -9.25 -1.17 -5.98
CA HIS A 38 -7.94 -1.01 -5.34
C HIS A 38 -8.02 -0.31 -3.99
N GLU A 39 -8.69 0.84 -3.93
CA GLU A 39 -8.80 1.64 -2.70
C GLU A 39 -9.52 0.89 -1.59
N ALA A 40 -10.66 0.25 -1.92
CA ALA A 40 -11.45 -0.51 -0.96
C ALA A 40 -10.65 -1.69 -0.37
N VAL A 41 -10.02 -2.49 -1.23
CA VAL A 41 -9.23 -3.65 -0.80
C VAL A 41 -7.98 -3.21 -0.04
N HIS A 42 -7.25 -2.21 -0.55
CA HIS A 42 -6.06 -1.69 0.12
C HIS A 42 -6.38 -1.16 1.53
N THR A 43 -7.46 -0.38 1.67
CA THR A 43 -7.89 0.16 2.96
C THR A 43 -8.25 -0.96 3.93
N ARG A 44 -9.05 -1.94 3.49
CA ARG A 44 -9.43 -3.08 4.32
C ARG A 44 -8.23 -3.88 4.81
N LEU A 45 -7.23 -4.11 3.96
CA LEU A 45 -6.00 -4.82 4.31
C LEU A 45 -5.13 -4.02 5.29
N MET A 46 -5.04 -2.69 5.12
CA MET A 46 -4.32 -1.83 6.07
C MET A 46 -4.99 -1.84 7.44
N ASP A 47 -6.31 -1.74 7.51
CA ASP A 47 -7.06 -1.83 8.78
C ASP A 47 -6.87 -3.21 9.45
N ALA A 48 -6.97 -4.28 8.65
CA ALA A 48 -6.75 -5.65 9.13
C ALA A 48 -5.36 -5.80 9.76
N TYR A 49 -4.33 -5.29 9.07
CA TYR A 49 -2.95 -5.44 9.51
C TYR A 49 -2.59 -4.54 10.69
N TRP A 50 -2.91 -3.24 10.61
CA TRP A 50 -2.44 -2.24 11.57
C TRP A 50 -3.36 -2.08 12.79
N SER A 51 -4.66 -2.27 12.63
CA SER A 51 -5.64 -2.07 13.70
C SER A 51 -6.14 -3.39 14.27
N GLU A 52 -6.39 -4.40 13.44
CA GLU A 52 -6.93 -5.70 13.90
C GLU A 52 -5.85 -6.74 14.22
N ALA A 53 -4.59 -6.49 13.87
CA ALA A 53 -3.48 -7.44 13.97
C ALA A 53 -3.74 -8.78 13.27
N ALA A 54 -4.49 -8.75 12.17
CA ALA A 54 -4.79 -9.92 11.35
C ALA A 54 -3.58 -10.36 10.52
N ASN A 55 -3.46 -11.67 10.29
CA ASN A 55 -2.41 -12.24 9.45
C ASN A 55 -2.76 -12.14 7.96
N ILE A 56 -2.37 -11.05 7.31
CA ILE A 56 -2.57 -10.83 5.86
C ILE A 56 -1.74 -11.76 4.95
N GLY A 57 -0.89 -12.62 5.51
CA GLY A 57 -0.16 -13.66 4.79
C GLY A 57 -0.89 -15.00 4.73
N ASP A 58 -1.94 -15.16 5.54
CA ASP A 58 -2.83 -16.31 5.53
C ASP A 58 -3.86 -16.18 4.39
N GLU A 59 -4.05 -17.25 3.61
CA GLU A 59 -4.90 -17.21 2.42
C GLU A 59 -6.38 -17.08 2.78
N ASP A 60 -6.85 -17.78 3.81
CA ASP A 60 -8.25 -17.74 4.20
C ASP A 60 -8.64 -16.38 4.75
N VAL A 61 -7.77 -15.78 5.58
CA VAL A 61 -7.91 -14.40 6.06
C VAL A 61 -7.94 -13.45 4.85
N LEU A 62 -6.96 -13.55 3.95
CA LEU A 62 -6.86 -12.62 2.82
C LEU A 62 -8.08 -12.70 1.88
N LEU A 63 -8.59 -13.90 1.61
CA LEU A 63 -9.78 -14.12 0.79
C LEU A 63 -11.06 -13.60 1.45
N ALA A 64 -11.17 -13.70 2.78
CA ALA A 64 -12.30 -13.11 3.51
C ALA A 64 -12.26 -11.57 3.44
N LEU A 65 -11.09 -10.97 3.69
CA LEU A 65 -10.88 -9.52 3.62
C LEU A 65 -11.17 -8.96 2.22
N ALA A 66 -10.73 -9.66 1.17
CA ALA A 66 -10.99 -9.26 -0.21
C ALA A 66 -12.49 -9.28 -0.54
N ALA A 67 -13.21 -10.31 -0.09
CA ALA A 67 -14.65 -10.43 -0.29
C ALA A 67 -15.44 -9.35 0.48
N GLU A 68 -15.03 -9.02 1.71
CA GLU A 68 -15.61 -7.90 2.48
C GLU A 68 -15.49 -6.56 1.75
N ALA A 69 -14.39 -6.36 1.02
CA ALA A 69 -14.14 -5.17 0.20
C ALA A 69 -14.78 -5.23 -1.21
N GLY A 70 -15.58 -6.27 -1.50
CA GLY A 70 -16.34 -6.41 -2.76
C GLY A 70 -15.62 -7.13 -3.90
N LEU A 71 -14.44 -7.72 -3.64
CA LEU A 71 -13.73 -8.52 -4.64
C LEU A 71 -14.32 -9.95 -4.72
N ASP A 72 -14.35 -10.54 -5.92
CA ASP A 72 -14.80 -11.93 -6.06
C ASP A 72 -13.80 -12.88 -5.39
N ARG A 73 -14.30 -13.71 -4.47
CA ARG A 73 -13.47 -14.65 -3.70
C ARG A 73 -12.81 -15.70 -4.59
N ALA A 74 -13.54 -16.22 -5.59
CA ALA A 74 -13.01 -17.27 -6.47
C ALA A 74 -11.93 -16.71 -7.40
N GLU A 75 -12.08 -15.47 -7.88
CA GLU A 75 -11.03 -14.80 -8.65
C GLU A 75 -9.79 -14.52 -7.81
N ALA A 76 -9.96 -14.07 -6.56
CA ALA A 76 -8.86 -13.87 -5.63
C ALA A 76 -8.13 -15.19 -5.33
N GLU A 77 -8.87 -16.29 -5.14
CA GLU A 77 -8.30 -17.63 -4.93
C GLU A 77 -7.50 -18.10 -6.15
N ALA A 78 -8.04 -17.92 -7.35
CA ALA A 78 -7.33 -18.25 -8.59
C ALA A 78 -6.01 -17.49 -8.72
N VAL A 79 -6.00 -16.19 -8.39
CA VAL A 79 -4.79 -15.35 -8.42
C VAL A 79 -3.72 -15.82 -7.42
N LEU A 80 -4.14 -16.26 -6.23
CA LEU A 80 -3.21 -16.79 -5.24
C LEU A 80 -2.60 -18.12 -5.69
N ALA A 81 -3.36 -18.93 -6.43
CA ALA A 81 -2.89 -20.21 -6.97
C ALA A 81 -1.99 -20.05 -8.21
N ASP A 82 -2.32 -19.15 -9.13
CA ASP A 82 -1.62 -19.00 -10.42
C ASP A 82 -0.43 -18.02 -10.38
N GLY A 83 -0.41 -17.11 -9.39
CA GLY A 83 0.66 -16.14 -9.21
C GLY A 83 0.81 -15.11 -10.35
N ARG A 84 -0.24 -14.90 -11.17
CA ARG A 84 -0.18 -14.10 -12.41
C ARG A 84 0.27 -12.65 -12.21
N TYR A 85 0.06 -12.06 -11.04
CA TYR A 85 0.49 -10.68 -10.74
C TYR A 85 1.93 -10.57 -10.24
N ARG A 86 2.63 -11.69 -10.04
CA ARG A 86 3.99 -11.67 -9.51
C ARG A 86 4.95 -10.83 -10.36
N ALA A 87 4.89 -10.97 -11.68
CA ALA A 87 5.73 -10.20 -12.59
C ALA A 87 5.47 -8.69 -12.47
N ARG A 88 4.19 -8.29 -12.40
CA ARG A 88 3.77 -6.89 -12.25
C ARG A 88 4.26 -6.26 -10.95
N ILE A 89 4.16 -6.99 -9.84
CA ILE A 89 4.64 -6.52 -8.52
C ILE A 89 6.17 -6.32 -8.53
N LEU A 90 6.90 -7.26 -9.12
CA LEU A 90 8.35 -7.17 -9.22
C LEU A 90 8.78 -6.02 -10.13
N GLU A 91 8.09 -5.83 -11.25
CA GLU A 91 8.36 -4.72 -12.16
C GLU A 91 8.07 -3.36 -11.51
N SER A 92 6.94 -3.21 -10.83
CA SER A 92 6.65 -1.98 -10.07
C SER A 92 7.70 -1.70 -9.00
N THR A 93 8.14 -2.73 -8.26
CA THR A 93 9.25 -2.61 -7.30
C THR A 93 10.55 -2.21 -8.00
N ARG A 94 10.83 -2.75 -9.19
CA ARG A 94 12.03 -2.42 -9.96
C ARG A 94 12.00 -0.97 -10.41
N GLU A 95 10.89 -0.51 -10.98
CA GLU A 95 10.67 0.88 -11.38
C GLU A 95 10.89 1.84 -10.21
N ALA A 96 10.28 1.56 -9.05
CA ALA A 96 10.48 2.36 -7.84
C ALA A 96 11.97 2.46 -7.45
N ASN A 97 12.70 1.34 -7.47
CA ASN A 97 14.14 1.35 -7.20
C ASN A 97 14.93 2.18 -8.23
N THR A 98 14.54 2.17 -9.51
CA THR A 98 15.25 2.93 -10.56
C THR A 98 15.17 4.44 -10.36
N VAL A 99 14.10 4.93 -9.73
CA VAL A 99 13.93 6.35 -9.39
C VAL A 99 14.44 6.69 -7.98
N GLY A 100 15.14 5.76 -7.32
CA GLY A 100 15.76 5.98 -6.01
C GLY A 100 14.86 5.71 -4.79
N ILE A 101 13.65 5.16 -4.99
CA ILE A 101 12.76 4.76 -3.88
C ILE A 101 13.29 3.46 -3.27
N ASN A 102 13.83 3.56 -2.06
CA ASN A 102 14.35 2.42 -1.29
C ASN A 102 13.60 2.18 0.04
N ALA A 103 12.61 3.01 0.35
CA ALA A 103 11.76 2.91 1.53
C ALA A 103 10.37 3.49 1.24
N ILE A 104 9.37 3.08 2.03
CA ILE A 104 7.98 3.54 1.90
C ILE A 104 7.48 4.17 3.22
N PRO A 105 6.49 5.09 3.18
CA PRO A 105 5.86 5.64 1.96
C PRO A 105 6.82 6.56 1.20
N ALA A 106 6.65 6.65 -0.11
CA ALA A 106 7.41 7.55 -0.97
C ALA A 106 6.51 8.16 -2.04
N PHE A 107 6.81 9.39 -2.44
CA PHE A 107 6.02 10.17 -3.38
C PHE A 107 6.95 10.81 -4.40
N VAL A 108 6.67 10.58 -5.69
CA VAL A 108 7.29 11.33 -6.79
C VAL A 108 6.29 12.42 -7.18
N LEU A 109 6.68 13.67 -6.97
CA LEU A 109 5.87 14.84 -7.27
C LEU A 109 6.35 15.45 -8.59
N ASP A 110 5.44 15.44 -9.56
CA ASP A 110 5.65 16.01 -10.90
C ASP A 110 6.93 15.53 -11.59
N ASP A 111 7.27 14.24 -11.44
CA ASP A 111 8.49 13.61 -11.98
C ASP A 111 9.83 14.30 -11.65
N ARG A 112 9.81 15.29 -10.74
CA ARG A 112 10.94 16.18 -10.43
C ARG A 112 11.41 16.05 -8.99
N LEU A 113 10.49 15.85 -8.05
CA LEU A 113 10.79 15.86 -6.63
C LEU A 113 10.40 14.52 -5.98
N LEU A 114 11.39 13.84 -5.41
CA LEU A 114 11.19 12.62 -4.64
C LEU A 114 11.15 12.93 -3.13
N LEU A 115 10.06 12.58 -2.47
CA LEU A 115 9.92 12.59 -1.01
C LEU A 115 9.83 11.16 -0.48
N VAL A 116 10.79 10.76 0.37
CA VAL A 116 10.81 9.43 1.00
C VAL A 116 10.54 9.58 2.50
N GLY A 117 9.42 9.02 2.95
CA GLY A 117 8.97 9.04 4.34
C GLY A 117 7.59 9.67 4.52
N ALA A 118 7.00 9.43 5.69
CA ALA A 118 5.76 10.05 6.11
C ALA A 118 6.06 11.46 6.67
N TYR A 119 6.05 12.46 5.79
CA TYR A 119 6.24 13.85 6.18
C TYR A 119 4.92 14.53 6.62
N PRO A 120 5.00 15.56 7.48
CA PRO A 120 3.85 16.42 7.81
C PRO A 120 3.28 17.13 6.57
N HIS A 121 2.01 17.53 6.66
CA HIS A 121 1.29 18.21 5.57
C HIS A 121 2.03 19.47 5.07
N GLU A 122 2.65 20.23 5.98
CA GLU A 122 3.35 21.48 5.68
C GLU A 122 4.56 21.27 4.76
N ILE A 123 5.16 20.07 4.78
CA ILE A 123 6.27 19.72 3.88
C ILE A 123 5.73 19.50 2.45
N PHE A 124 4.56 18.88 2.32
CA PHE A 124 3.91 18.72 1.03
C PHE A 124 3.47 20.07 0.45
N GLU A 125 2.90 20.97 1.25
CA GLU A 125 2.54 22.33 0.80
C GLU A 125 3.75 23.08 0.22
N ARG A 126 4.90 23.03 0.92
CA ARG A 126 6.15 23.64 0.44
C ARG A 126 6.67 23.00 -0.84
N ALA A 127 6.60 21.67 -0.93
CA ALA A 127 7.01 20.93 -2.11
C ALA A 127 6.18 21.32 -3.34
N PHE A 128 4.86 21.44 -3.19
CA PHE A 128 3.97 21.89 -4.28
C PHE A 128 4.24 23.34 -4.67
N ALA A 129 4.44 24.25 -3.71
CA ALA A 129 4.76 25.64 -4.00
C ALA A 129 6.07 25.77 -4.81
N GLN A 130 7.11 25.04 -4.42
CA GLN A 130 8.40 25.05 -5.12
C GLN A 130 8.28 24.55 -6.58
N LEU A 131 7.47 23.52 -6.82
CA LEU A 131 7.25 22.96 -8.16
C LEU A 131 6.53 23.97 -9.07
N ALA A 132 5.55 24.70 -8.55
CA ALA A 132 4.83 25.74 -9.27
C ALA A 132 5.74 26.92 -9.66
N GLU A 133 6.61 27.38 -8.75
CA GLU A 133 7.56 28.48 -9.04
C GLU A 133 8.60 28.10 -10.12
N THR A 134 8.93 26.82 -10.23
CA THR A 134 9.90 26.32 -11.23
C THR A 134 9.28 26.20 -12.64
N GLU A 135 7.95 26.23 -12.77
CA GLU A 135 7.26 26.24 -14.07
C GLU A 135 7.15 27.64 -14.69
N GLU A 136 7.27 28.69 -13.89
CA GLU A 136 7.14 30.08 -14.35
C GLU A 136 8.46 30.70 -14.87
N GLN A 137 9.55 29.91 -14.92
CA GLN A 137 10.89 30.31 -15.40
C GLN A 137 11.25 29.64 -16.71
#